data_AF-A0A6N9Q9F4-F1
#
_entry.id   AF-A0A6N9Q9F4-F1
#
_cell.length_a   1.000
_cell.length_b   1.000
_cell.length_c   1.000
_cell.angle_alpha   90.00
_cell.angle_beta   90.00
_cell.angle_gamma   90.00
#
_symmetry.space_group_name_H-M   'P 1'
#
loop_
_entity.id
_entity.type
_entity.pdbx_description
1 polymer ?
#
loop_
_entity_poly.entity_id
_entity_poly.type
_entity_poly.pdbx_seq_one_letter_code
_entity_poly.pdbx_strand_id
1 'polypeptide(L)'
;MGVFDESKCDCCVCPMQCVLEQLIGREDINLYNTNNITNMITITGVKEFIVSTSAGDFPIHQIILVQLTNSIDQPITITLKPLKKNVRECACCEDPMANLANSMKGDIVFVEYLNNFGPFQEEILKVGEGIVMGRFPGDPRFTDIFSTCAITRIINQQQSSAGTSSSRHFNINTSPPTT
;
A
#
# COMPACT_ATOMS: atom_id res chain seq x y z
N MET A 1 -19.61 -13.72 9.76
CA MET A 1 -19.19 -12.36 9.36
C MET A 1 -19.92 -11.39 10.28
N GLY A 2 -19.27 -10.92 11.35
CA GLY A 2 -19.87 -9.94 12.26
C GLY A 2 -19.99 -8.58 11.57
N VAL A 3 -21.16 -7.95 11.69
CA VAL A 3 -21.40 -6.59 11.21
C VAL A 3 -20.56 -5.64 12.07
N PHE A 4 -19.58 -4.99 11.46
CA PHE A 4 -18.65 -4.06 12.10
C PHE A 4 -19.08 -2.61 11.88
N ASP A 5 -18.82 -1.76 12.87
CA ASP A 5 -19.14 -0.33 12.90
C ASP A 5 -18.01 0.48 12.23
N GLU A 6 -18.36 1.22 11.17
CA GLU A 6 -17.48 1.80 10.15
C GLU A 6 -16.82 3.14 10.56
N SER A 7 -16.31 3.28 11.79
CA SER A 7 -15.72 4.56 12.23
C SER A 7 -14.18 4.54 12.36
N LYS A 8 -13.57 5.41 11.55
CA LYS A 8 -12.22 6.02 11.66
C LYS A 8 -10.96 5.21 11.34
N CYS A 9 -10.94 3.88 11.44
CA CYS A 9 -9.71 3.08 11.19
C CYS A 9 -9.81 2.08 10.02
N ASP A 10 -10.92 2.09 9.28
CA ASP A 10 -11.29 0.96 8.43
C ASP A 10 -10.68 0.95 7.03
N CYS A 11 -10.41 2.11 6.41
CA CYS A 11 -10.24 2.13 4.94
C CYS A 11 -9.03 1.33 4.45
N CYS A 12 -7.98 1.16 5.26
CA CYS A 12 -6.81 0.35 4.89
C CYS A 12 -6.52 -0.82 5.86
N VAL A 13 -6.87 -0.70 7.15
CA VAL A 13 -6.61 -1.75 8.14
C VAL A 13 -7.51 -2.96 7.91
N CYS A 14 -8.81 -2.72 7.69
CA CYS A 14 -9.78 -3.80 7.45
C CYS A 14 -9.47 -4.55 6.14
N PRO A 15 -9.21 -3.87 5.00
CA PRO A 15 -8.75 -4.56 3.80
C PRO A 15 -7.45 -5.32 3.99
N MET A 16 -6.46 -4.77 4.71
CA MET A 16 -5.21 -5.48 5.00
C MET A 16 -5.45 -6.72 5.86
N GLN A 17 -6.37 -6.67 6.84
CA GLN A 17 -6.77 -7.85 7.60
C GLN A 17 -7.31 -8.96 6.69
N CYS A 18 -8.18 -8.63 5.75
CA CYS A 18 -8.71 -9.60 4.80
C CYS A 18 -7.64 -10.22 3.90
N VAL A 19 -6.57 -9.47 3.57
CA VAL A 19 -5.40 -10.01 2.87
C VAL A 19 -4.64 -10.98 3.76
N LEU A 20 -4.30 -10.57 4.98
CA LEU A 20 -3.50 -11.37 5.91
C LEU A 20 -4.21 -12.68 6.29
N GLU A 21 -5.54 -12.68 6.41
CA GLU A 21 -6.35 -13.89 6.64
C GLU A 21 -6.17 -14.93 5.53
N GLN A 22 -5.99 -14.49 4.27
CA GLN A 22 -5.73 -15.40 3.14
C GLN A 22 -4.30 -15.98 3.15
N LEU A 23 -3.41 -15.41 3.96
CA LEU A 23 -1.99 -15.77 4.04
C LEU A 23 -1.66 -16.65 5.26
N ILE A 24 -2.65 -17.01 6.08
CA ILE A 24 -2.45 -17.90 7.24
C ILE A 24 -1.84 -19.23 6.79
N GLY A 25 -0.78 -19.66 7.47
CA GLY A 25 -0.04 -20.89 7.20
C GLY A 25 1.07 -20.78 6.16
N ARG A 26 1.23 -19.63 5.48
CA ARG A 26 2.39 -19.39 4.60
C ARG A 26 3.63 -19.03 5.41
N GLU A 27 4.79 -19.44 4.91
CA GLU A 27 6.11 -19.29 5.56
C GLU A 27 7.07 -18.38 4.77
N ASP A 28 6.65 -17.88 3.62
CA ASP A 28 7.47 -17.12 2.66
C ASP A 28 7.21 -15.61 2.71
N ILE A 29 6.82 -15.08 3.88
CA ILE A 29 6.34 -13.71 4.07
C ILE A 29 7.40 -12.83 4.73
N ASN A 30 7.61 -11.64 4.19
CA ASN A 30 8.27 -10.53 4.89
C ASN A 30 7.25 -9.45 5.25
N LEU A 31 7.30 -8.96 6.50
CA LEU A 31 6.47 -7.84 6.95
C LEU A 31 7.32 -6.58 7.14
N TYR A 32 6.85 -5.50 6.54
CA TYR A 32 7.46 -4.19 6.62
C TYR A 32 6.63 -3.28 7.50
N ASN A 33 7.28 -2.65 8.46
CA ASN A 33 6.75 -1.49 9.18
C ASN A 33 7.66 -0.27 8.91
N THR A 34 7.36 0.86 9.53
CA THR A 34 8.11 2.10 9.30
C THR A 34 9.62 1.97 9.55
N ASN A 35 10.02 1.14 10.51
CA ASN A 35 11.38 1.12 11.05
C ASN A 35 12.11 -0.21 10.82
N ASN A 36 11.41 -1.28 10.51
CA ASN A 36 11.95 -2.63 10.49
C ASN A 36 11.30 -3.51 9.42
N ILE A 37 12.04 -4.52 9.01
CA ILE A 37 11.60 -5.61 8.14
C ILE A 37 11.75 -6.91 8.92
N THR A 38 10.67 -7.65 9.07
CA THR A 38 10.68 -8.98 9.68
C THR A 38 10.58 -10.01 8.58
N ASN A 39 11.64 -10.79 8.36
CA ASN A 39 11.78 -11.66 7.19
C ASN A 39 11.42 -13.11 7.48
N MET A 40 10.93 -13.82 6.46
CA MET A 40 10.66 -15.27 6.47
C MET A 40 9.81 -15.72 7.67
N ILE A 41 8.68 -15.04 7.86
CA ILE A 41 7.74 -15.34 8.94
C ILE A 41 6.61 -16.26 8.47
N THR A 42 5.99 -16.92 9.45
CA THR A 42 4.76 -17.67 9.25
C THR A 42 3.60 -16.93 9.90
N ILE A 43 2.52 -16.66 9.17
CA ILE A 43 1.30 -16.13 9.78
C ILE A 43 0.53 -17.28 10.42
N THR A 44 0.32 -17.23 11.73
CA THR A 44 -0.37 -18.27 12.50
C THR A 44 -1.83 -17.93 12.78
N GLY A 45 -2.18 -16.64 12.73
CA GLY A 45 -3.56 -16.20 12.92
C GLY A 45 -3.73 -14.71 12.70
N VAL A 46 -4.96 -14.31 12.43
CA VAL A 46 -5.35 -12.90 12.26
C VAL A 46 -6.66 -12.68 13.00
N LYS A 47 -6.66 -11.80 13.99
CA LYS A 47 -7.84 -11.51 14.82
C LYS A 47 -7.72 -10.13 15.44
N GLU A 48 -8.85 -9.41 15.54
CA GLU A 48 -8.93 -8.13 16.26
C GLU A 48 -7.84 -7.11 15.83
N PHE A 49 -7.59 -7.02 14.52
CA PHE A 49 -6.58 -6.15 13.92
C PHE A 49 -5.13 -6.43 14.34
N ILE A 50 -4.88 -7.61 14.89
CA ILE A 50 -3.55 -8.15 15.18
C ILE A 50 -3.29 -9.34 14.25
N VAL A 51 -2.10 -9.37 13.66
CA VAL A 51 -1.57 -10.57 13.00
C VAL A 51 -0.56 -11.24 13.92
N SER A 52 -0.80 -12.51 14.22
CA SER A 52 0.11 -13.36 14.97
C SER A 52 1.01 -14.12 14.01
N THR A 53 2.30 -14.15 14.34
CA THR A 53 3.33 -14.73 13.48
C THR A 53 4.33 -15.56 14.27
N SER A 54 5.19 -16.31 13.57
CA SER A 54 6.34 -17.00 14.18
C SER A 54 7.36 -16.06 14.84
N ALA A 55 7.33 -14.75 14.53
CA ALA A 55 8.24 -13.74 15.07
C ALA A 55 7.58 -12.81 16.11
N GLY A 56 6.31 -13.04 16.45
CA GLY A 56 5.53 -12.22 17.38
C GLY A 56 4.27 -11.63 16.76
N ASP A 57 3.58 -10.82 17.55
CA ASP A 57 2.31 -10.19 17.17
C ASP A 57 2.55 -8.78 16.63
N PHE A 58 1.88 -8.45 15.52
CA PHE A 58 1.97 -7.14 14.90
C PHE A 58 0.58 -6.52 14.78
N PRO A 59 0.41 -5.25 15.20
CA PRO A 59 -0.82 -4.53 14.89
C PRO A 59 -0.87 -4.20 13.40
N ILE A 60 -1.99 -4.52 12.74
CA ILE A 60 -2.12 -4.43 11.28
C ILE A 60 -1.94 -2.99 10.78
N HIS A 61 -2.31 -1.99 11.57
CA HIS A 61 -2.14 -0.58 11.20
C HIS A 61 -0.66 -0.12 11.14
N GLN A 62 0.29 -0.92 11.65
CA GLN A 62 1.74 -0.67 11.52
C GLN A 62 2.33 -1.38 10.31
N ILE A 63 1.57 -2.24 9.63
CA ILE A 63 2.03 -2.97 8.45
C ILE A 63 1.84 -2.07 7.23
N ILE A 64 2.97 -1.76 6.61
CA ILE A 64 3.03 -0.94 5.40
C ILE A 64 2.92 -1.82 4.17
N LEU A 65 3.71 -2.88 4.17
CA LEU A 65 3.89 -3.79 3.04
C LEU A 65 4.05 -5.21 3.55
N VAL A 66 3.42 -6.14 2.85
CA VAL A 66 3.56 -7.58 2.98
C VAL A 66 4.18 -8.08 1.69
N GLN A 67 5.39 -8.63 1.76
CA GLN A 67 6.07 -9.19 0.59
C GLN A 67 6.00 -10.71 0.64
N LEU A 68 5.56 -11.31 -0.45
CA LEU A 68 5.67 -12.74 -0.68
C LEU A 68 6.94 -13.02 -1.48
N THR A 69 7.83 -13.83 -0.94
CA THR A 69 9.17 -14.06 -1.51
C THR A 69 9.24 -15.23 -2.48
N ASN A 70 8.22 -16.10 -2.51
CA ASN A 70 8.20 -17.25 -3.39
C ASN A 70 6.90 -17.39 -4.20
N SER A 71 6.46 -16.28 -4.81
CA SER A 71 5.17 -16.22 -5.52
C SER A 71 5.10 -17.08 -6.79
N ILE A 72 6.24 -17.54 -7.31
CA ILE A 72 6.30 -18.38 -8.52
C ILE A 72 6.15 -19.85 -8.16
N ASP A 73 6.94 -20.35 -7.20
CA ASP A 73 6.88 -21.77 -6.82
C ASP A 73 5.66 -22.06 -5.93
N GLN A 74 5.20 -21.03 -5.21
CA GLN A 74 3.97 -21.07 -4.44
C GLN A 74 3.03 -19.96 -4.95
N PRO A 75 2.31 -20.18 -6.07
CA PRO A 75 1.36 -19.21 -6.56
C PRO A 75 0.18 -19.07 -5.58
N ILE A 76 -0.28 -17.83 -5.38
CA ILE A 76 -1.48 -17.54 -4.60
C ILE A 76 -2.36 -16.54 -5.34
N THR A 77 -3.66 -16.80 -5.32
CA THR A 77 -4.65 -15.85 -5.79
C THR A 77 -5.17 -15.05 -4.61
N ILE A 78 -4.61 -13.85 -4.43
CA ILE A 78 -5.12 -12.91 -3.44
C ILE A 78 -6.33 -12.19 -4.02
N THR A 79 -7.43 -12.24 -3.28
CA THR A 79 -8.65 -11.51 -3.58
C THR A 79 -8.65 -10.21 -2.80
N LEU A 80 -8.61 -9.08 -3.52
CA LEU A 80 -8.75 -7.76 -2.92
C LEU A 80 -10.23 -7.37 -2.87
N LYS A 81 -10.61 -6.59 -1.85
CA LYS A 81 -11.93 -5.95 -1.83
C LYS A 81 -12.04 -5.01 -3.04
N PRO A 82 -13.16 -5.03 -3.78
CA PRO A 82 -13.32 -4.19 -4.96
C PRO A 82 -13.32 -2.72 -4.56
N LEU A 83 -12.77 -1.87 -5.43
CA LEU A 83 -12.87 -0.42 -5.27
C LEU A 83 -14.35 -0.01 -5.19
N LYS A 84 -14.69 0.71 -4.13
CA LYS A 84 -16.01 1.30 -3.93
C LYS A 84 -15.80 2.76 -3.58
N LYS A 85 -16.66 3.63 -4.11
CA LYS A 85 -16.69 5.02 -3.68
C LYS A 85 -17.15 5.03 -2.23
N ASN A 86 -16.24 5.25 -1.31
CA ASN A 86 -16.52 5.21 0.11
C ASN A 86 -17.09 6.57 0.55
N VAL A 87 -18.18 6.55 1.32
CA VAL A 87 -18.74 7.75 1.98
C VAL A 87 -18.24 7.86 3.43
N ARG A 88 -17.24 7.04 3.77
CA ARG A 88 -16.65 6.91 5.09
C ARG A 88 -15.73 8.09 5.39
N GLU A 89 -15.42 8.28 6.67
CA GLU A 89 -14.58 9.39 7.15
C GLU A 89 -13.15 9.37 6.57
N CYS A 90 -12.57 8.20 6.33
CA CYS A 90 -11.21 8.06 5.77
C CYS A 90 -11.15 8.02 4.24
N ALA A 91 -12.28 8.21 3.53
CA ALA A 91 -12.30 8.22 2.06
C ALA A 91 -11.37 9.28 1.47
N CYS A 92 -11.15 10.40 2.17
CA CYS A 92 -10.21 11.45 1.73
C CYS A 92 -8.73 11.02 1.75
N CYS A 93 -8.39 9.99 2.53
CA CYS A 93 -7.04 9.44 2.60
C CYS A 93 -6.86 8.26 1.64
N GLU A 94 -7.85 7.38 1.60
CA GLU A 94 -7.81 6.13 0.82
C GLU A 94 -8.09 6.37 -0.68
N ASP A 95 -9.22 6.99 -1.01
CA ASP A 95 -9.72 7.09 -2.38
C ASP A 95 -8.73 7.79 -3.33
N PRO A 96 -8.10 8.93 -3.00
CA PRO A 96 -7.21 9.60 -3.94
C PRO A 96 -6.03 8.73 -4.35
N MET A 97 -5.40 8.05 -3.38
CA MET A 97 -4.24 7.22 -3.63
C MET A 97 -4.62 5.90 -4.30
N ALA A 98 -5.73 5.28 -3.90
CA ALA A 98 -6.26 4.09 -4.56
C ALA A 98 -6.63 4.36 -6.03
N ASN A 99 -7.30 5.49 -6.31
CA ASN A 99 -7.64 5.88 -7.68
C ASN A 99 -6.40 6.20 -8.52
N LEU A 100 -5.40 6.88 -7.93
CA LEU A 100 -4.13 7.15 -8.60
C LEU A 100 -3.41 5.84 -8.97
N ALA A 101 -3.21 4.94 -8.00
CA ALA A 101 -2.59 3.65 -8.26
C ALA A 101 -3.38 2.82 -9.29
N ASN A 102 -4.71 2.84 -9.22
CA ASN A 102 -5.56 2.11 -10.17
C ASN A 102 -5.43 2.66 -11.61
N SER A 103 -5.17 3.96 -11.77
CA SER A 103 -4.89 4.57 -13.08
C SER A 103 -3.52 4.18 -13.67
N MET A 104 -2.60 3.70 -12.84
CA MET A 104 -1.24 3.28 -13.19
C MET A 104 -1.10 1.75 -13.27
N LYS A 105 -2.21 1.02 -13.36
CA LYS A 105 -2.20 -0.44 -13.43
C LYS A 105 -1.51 -0.91 -14.70
N GLY A 106 -0.51 -1.77 -14.56
CA GLY A 106 0.38 -2.23 -15.63
C GLY A 106 1.62 -1.35 -15.83
N ASP A 107 1.69 -0.18 -15.20
CA ASP A 107 2.88 0.67 -15.25
C ASP A 107 3.91 0.23 -14.20
N ILE A 108 5.18 0.51 -14.51
CA ILE A 108 6.30 0.42 -13.56
C ILE A 108 6.54 1.81 -12.97
N VAL A 109 6.39 1.92 -11.65
CA VAL A 109 6.50 3.17 -10.90
C VAL A 109 7.45 3.02 -9.72
N PHE A 110 7.91 4.13 -9.15
CA PHE A 110 8.51 4.13 -7.82
C PHE A 110 7.47 4.54 -6.79
N VAL A 111 7.29 3.72 -5.75
CA VAL A 111 6.36 3.97 -4.65
C VAL A 111 7.17 4.26 -3.40
N GLU A 112 6.94 5.43 -2.83
CA GLU A 112 7.46 5.79 -1.50
C GLU A 112 6.40 5.51 -0.45
N TYR A 113 6.85 4.96 0.66
CA TYR A 113 6.00 4.63 1.78
C TYR A 113 6.37 5.47 3.01
N LEU A 114 5.53 5.39 4.05
CA LEU A 114 5.82 5.87 5.40
C LEU A 114 6.90 5.00 6.10
N ASN A 115 8.04 4.82 5.47
CA ASN A 115 9.16 3.99 5.95
C ASN A 115 10.52 4.70 5.77
N ASN A 116 11.57 4.08 6.33
CA ASN A 116 12.95 4.59 6.24
C ASN A 116 13.80 3.92 5.14
N PHE A 117 13.20 3.15 4.23
CA PHE A 117 13.91 2.30 3.27
C PHE A 117 14.01 2.90 1.86
N GLY A 118 13.38 4.06 1.63
CA GLY A 118 13.34 4.73 0.33
C GLY A 118 12.25 4.17 -0.60
N PRO A 119 12.19 4.66 -1.85
CA PRO A 119 11.22 4.21 -2.84
C PRO A 119 11.48 2.79 -3.31
N PHE A 120 10.40 2.04 -3.51
CA PHE A 120 10.41 0.69 -4.09
C PHE A 120 9.94 0.78 -5.54
N GLN A 121 10.57 0.01 -6.43
CA GLN A 121 10.12 -0.08 -7.81
C GLN A 121 9.04 -1.16 -7.93
N GLU A 122 7.87 -0.79 -8.43
CA GLU A 122 6.68 -1.65 -8.44
C GLU A 122 6.03 -1.65 -9.82
N GLU A 123 5.70 -2.83 -10.35
CA GLU A 123 4.68 -2.98 -11.39
C GLU A 123 3.31 -3.10 -10.71
N ILE A 124 2.38 -2.18 -10.98
CA ILE A 124 1.07 -2.20 -10.33
C ILE A 124 0.17 -3.26 -10.97
N LEU A 125 -0.11 -4.36 -10.26
CA LEU A 125 -0.90 -5.48 -10.79
C LEU A 125 -2.40 -5.34 -10.52
N LYS A 126 -2.76 -5.08 -9.25
CA LYS A 126 -4.16 -4.96 -8.82
C LYS A 126 -4.29 -3.84 -7.80
N VAL A 127 -5.47 -3.23 -7.78
CA VAL A 127 -5.84 -2.24 -6.78
C VAL A 127 -7.25 -2.57 -6.31
N GLY A 128 -7.39 -2.62 -4.99
CA GLY A 128 -8.65 -2.77 -4.28
C GLY A 128 -8.83 -1.66 -3.26
N GLU A 129 -9.92 -1.73 -2.51
CA GLU A 129 -10.19 -0.83 -1.39
C GLU A 129 -9.00 -0.86 -0.42
N GLY A 130 -8.34 0.28 -0.23
CA GLY A 130 -7.21 0.46 0.70
C GLY A 130 -5.91 -0.27 0.36
N ILE A 131 -5.85 -1.10 -0.69
CA ILE A 131 -4.75 -2.04 -0.93
C ILE A 131 -4.32 -2.03 -2.39
N VAL A 132 -3.01 -2.02 -2.60
CA VAL A 132 -2.37 -2.22 -3.89
C VAL A 132 -1.56 -3.51 -3.84
N MET A 133 -1.62 -4.29 -4.91
CA MET A 133 -0.78 -5.44 -5.15
C MET A 133 0.16 -5.08 -6.30
N GLY A 134 1.45 -5.03 -5.99
CA GLY A 134 2.54 -4.83 -6.92
C GLY A 134 3.40 -6.07 -7.08
N ARG A 135 4.38 -5.95 -7.95
CA ARG A 135 5.44 -6.94 -8.15
C ARG A 135 6.72 -6.19 -8.45
N PHE A 136 7.81 -6.62 -7.82
CA PHE A 136 9.12 -6.11 -8.13
C PHE A 136 9.52 -6.50 -9.57
N PRO A 137 9.72 -5.54 -10.51
CA PRO A 137 9.99 -5.88 -11.91
C PRO A 137 11.31 -6.61 -12.13
N GLY A 138 12.28 -6.42 -11.23
CA GLY A 138 13.60 -7.04 -11.32
C GLY A 138 13.63 -8.52 -10.95
N ASP A 139 12.63 -9.00 -10.19
CA ASP A 139 12.53 -10.40 -9.81
C ASP A 139 11.05 -10.78 -9.53
N PRO A 140 10.42 -11.53 -10.44
CA PRO A 140 8.99 -11.83 -10.39
C PRO A 140 8.57 -12.78 -9.27
N ARG A 141 9.52 -13.29 -8.47
CA ARG A 141 9.23 -14.09 -7.27
C ARG A 141 8.66 -13.23 -6.14
N PHE A 142 8.98 -11.93 -6.14
CA PHE A 142 8.49 -10.99 -5.14
C PHE A 142 7.16 -10.37 -5.55
N THR A 143 6.13 -10.64 -4.75
CA THR A 143 4.85 -9.95 -4.85
C THR A 143 4.69 -9.07 -3.63
N ASP A 144 4.42 -7.80 -3.84
CA ASP A 144 4.30 -6.82 -2.78
C ASP A 144 2.83 -6.41 -2.61
N ILE A 145 2.34 -6.41 -1.38
CA ILE A 145 0.95 -6.04 -1.06
C ILE A 145 1.00 -4.94 -0.02
N PHE A 146 0.53 -3.75 -0.37
CA PHE A 146 0.76 -2.57 0.45
C PHE A 146 -0.47 -1.69 0.58
N SER A 147 -0.53 -1.00 1.71
CA SER A 147 -1.63 -0.10 2.08
C SER A 147 -1.54 1.22 1.32
N THR A 148 -2.65 1.67 0.72
CA THR A 148 -2.71 3.00 0.08
C THR A 148 -2.54 4.12 1.11
N CYS A 149 -2.96 3.90 2.36
CA CYS A 149 -2.77 4.83 3.45
C CYS A 149 -1.30 4.94 3.91
N ALA A 150 -0.44 4.00 3.50
CA ALA A 150 0.98 4.03 3.81
C ALA A 150 1.83 4.64 2.68
N ILE A 151 1.25 4.92 1.51
CA ILE A 151 1.96 5.54 0.38
C ILE A 151 2.07 7.04 0.62
N THR A 152 3.29 7.57 0.51
CA THR A 152 3.56 9.02 0.60
C THR A 152 3.64 9.64 -0.79
N ARG A 153 4.14 8.91 -1.79
CA ARG A 153 4.31 9.40 -3.16
C ARG A 153 4.40 8.25 -4.16
N ILE A 154 3.85 8.44 -5.36
CA ILE A 154 4.11 7.59 -6.53
C ILE A 154 4.81 8.45 -7.60
N ILE A 155 5.94 7.96 -8.12
CA ILE A 155 6.76 8.63 -9.12
C ILE A 155 6.71 7.81 -10.40
N ASN A 156 6.16 8.38 -11.46
CA ASN A 156 6.14 7.76 -12.77
C ASN A 156 7.51 7.94 -13.46
N GLN A 157 8.12 6.85 -13.95
CA GLN A 157 9.41 6.90 -14.64
C GLN A 157 9.40 7.82 -15.88
N GLN A 158 8.23 8.05 -16.50
CA GLN A 158 8.09 8.94 -17.65
C GLN A 158 8.28 10.43 -17.31
N GLN A 159 8.15 10.83 -16.04
CA GLN A 159 8.34 12.22 -15.62
C GLN A 159 9.82 12.58 -15.36
N SER A 160 10.72 11.59 -15.31
CA SER A 160 12.14 11.82 -15.00
C SER A 160 13.00 12.22 -16.20
N SER A 161 12.44 12.31 -17.41
CA SER A 161 13.14 12.69 -18.65
C SER A 161 12.71 14.04 -19.26
N ALA A 162 11.86 14.82 -18.56
CA ALA A 162 11.49 16.18 -18.98
C ALA A 162 11.77 17.20 -17.86
N GLY A 163 13.02 17.69 -17.78
CA GLY A 163 13.42 18.57 -16.69
C GLY A 163 14.64 19.45 -16.90
N THR A 164 15.02 19.76 -18.15
CA THR A 164 15.90 20.90 -18.44
C THR A 164 15.17 21.84 -19.40
N SER A 165 14.29 22.71 -18.87
CA SER A 165 14.06 24.06 -19.42
C SER A 165 13.01 24.87 -18.64
N SER A 166 13.47 26.03 -18.18
CA SER A 166 12.77 27.31 -17.96
C SER A 166 11.68 27.47 -16.87
N SER A 167 12.10 28.19 -15.82
CA SER A 167 11.41 29.14 -14.94
C SER A 167 9.89 29.36 -15.05
N ARG A 168 9.22 29.33 -13.89
CA ARG A 168 8.26 30.38 -13.49
C ARG A 168 8.43 30.72 -12.01
N HIS A 169 8.90 31.95 -11.76
CA HIS A 169 8.78 32.60 -10.47
C HIS A 169 7.29 32.75 -10.12
N PHE A 170 6.87 32.20 -8.98
CA PHE A 170 5.60 32.59 -8.37
C PHE A 170 5.82 33.90 -7.62
N ASN A 171 5.37 34.99 -8.22
CA ASN A 171 5.32 36.30 -7.59
C ASN A 171 3.98 36.40 -6.84
N ILE A 172 3.98 36.17 -5.54
CA ILE A 172 2.81 36.38 -4.68
C ILE A 172 2.78 37.86 -4.31
N ASN A 173 2.09 38.67 -5.12
CA ASN A 173 1.60 39.97 -4.67
C ASN A 173 0.13 39.78 -4.29
N THR A 174 -0.16 39.81 -2.98
CA THR A 174 -1.52 40.03 -2.49
C THR A 174 -1.50 41.20 -1.53
N SER A 175 -1.99 42.34 -2.00
CA SER A 175 -2.47 43.43 -1.15
C SER A 175 -3.92 43.11 -0.77
N PRO A 176 -4.37 43.37 0.46
CA PRO A 176 -5.74 43.10 0.89
C PRO A 176 -6.73 44.11 0.28
N PRO A 177 -7.99 43.73 0.01
CA PRO A 177 -9.01 44.66 -0.45
C PRO A 177 -9.54 45.50 0.72
N THR A 178 -9.59 46.81 0.50
CA THR A 178 -10.30 47.78 1.34
C THR A 178 -11.70 47.97 0.79
N THR A 179 -12.73 47.58 1.55
CA THR A 179 -13.97 48.32 1.88
C THR A 179 -14.91 47.43 2.66
#